data_AF-A0A5Q0UW73-F1
#
_entry.id   AF-A0A5Q0UW73-F1
#
_cell.length_a   1.000
_cell.length_b   1.000
_cell.length_c   1.000
_cell.angle_alpha   90.00
_cell.angle_beta   90.00
_cell.angle_gamma   90.00
#
_symmetry.space_group_name_H-M   'P 1'
#
loop_
_entity.id
_entity.type
_entity.pdbx_description
1 polymer ?
#
loop_
_entity_poly.entity_id
_entity_poly.type
_entity_poly.pdbx_seq_one_letter_code
_entity_poly.pdbx_strand_id
1 'polypeptide(L)'
;WAPGGGDVRKITNLTLSPSVIFGYLLKSPFGGEGWIVSVDDLEDIIGGHVWLGSICILGGIWHILTKPFAWARRALVWSGEAYLSYSLGALSVFGFIACCFVWFNNTAYPSEFYGPTGPEASQAQAFTFLVRDQRLGANVGSAQGPTGLGKYLMRSPTGEVIFGGETMRFWDLRAPWLEPLRGPNGLDLSRLKKDIQPWQERRSAEYMTHAPLGSLNSVGGVATEINA
;
A
#
# COMPACT_ATOMS: atom_id res chain seq x y z
N TRP A 1 10.26 3.57 5.60
CA TRP A 1 11.08 2.35 5.49
C TRP A 1 12.58 2.55 5.75
N ALA A 2 12.99 3.51 6.58
CA ALA A 2 14.40 3.58 6.98
C ALA A 2 14.70 2.46 8.02
N PRO A 3 15.91 1.87 8.02
CA PRO A 3 16.27 0.86 9.00
C PRO A 3 16.21 1.41 10.43
N GLY A 4 15.52 0.69 11.34
CA GLY A 4 15.38 1.08 12.74
C GLY A 4 14.21 2.03 13.06
N GLY A 5 13.48 2.50 12.04
CA GLY A 5 12.34 3.41 12.20
C GLY A 5 12.28 4.43 11.07
N GLY A 6 11.11 5.00 10.79
CA GLY A 6 10.97 6.06 9.80
C GLY A 6 11.80 7.30 10.16
N ASP A 7 12.57 7.82 9.21
CA ASP A 7 13.36 9.04 9.36
C ASP A 7 13.60 9.69 7.98
N VAL A 8 13.97 10.96 7.98
CA VAL A 8 14.38 11.69 6.78
C VAL A 8 15.71 11.14 6.31
N ARG A 9 15.81 10.79 5.02
CA ARG A 9 17.05 10.31 4.41
C ARG A 9 17.27 10.91 3.04
N LYS A 10 18.54 11.12 2.69
CA LYS A 10 18.94 11.39 1.31
C LYS A 10 18.89 10.09 0.51
N ILE A 11 18.52 10.20 -0.76
CA ILE A 11 18.57 9.07 -1.71
C ILE A 11 19.78 9.27 -2.61
N THR A 12 20.74 8.35 -2.51
CA THR A 12 22.01 8.43 -3.25
C THR A 12 22.10 7.41 -4.38
N ASN A 13 21.30 6.33 -4.32
CA ASN A 13 21.31 5.25 -5.30
C ASN A 13 19.93 5.13 -5.94
N LEU A 14 19.72 5.85 -7.03
CA LEU A 14 18.42 5.85 -7.73
C LEU A 14 18.24 4.60 -8.59
N THR A 15 17.01 4.09 -8.65
CA THR A 15 16.68 3.03 -9.60
C THR A 15 16.49 3.63 -10.99
N LEU A 16 17.52 3.50 -11.83
CA LEU A 16 17.48 3.93 -13.22
C LEU A 16 17.25 2.77 -14.20
N SER A 17 17.12 1.54 -13.70
CA SER A 17 16.87 0.37 -14.54
C SER A 17 15.48 0.48 -15.21
N PRO A 18 15.41 0.53 -16.55
CA PRO A 18 14.11 0.64 -17.24
C PRO A 18 13.24 -0.60 -17.02
N SER A 19 13.83 -1.78 -16.85
CA SER A 19 13.07 -3.01 -16.61
C SER A 19 12.30 -2.97 -15.29
N VAL A 20 12.82 -2.29 -14.28
CA VAL A 20 12.14 -2.10 -12.99
C VAL A 20 11.06 -1.01 -13.14
N ILE A 21 11.47 0.18 -13.59
CA ILE A 21 10.57 1.35 -13.66
C ILE A 21 9.37 1.10 -14.59
N PHE A 22 9.61 0.61 -15.81
CA PHE A 22 8.51 0.27 -16.73
C PHE A 22 7.86 -1.07 -16.39
N GLY A 23 8.51 -1.91 -15.58
CA GLY A 23 7.92 -3.13 -15.03
C GLY A 23 6.67 -2.84 -14.20
N TYR A 24 6.69 -1.80 -13.35
CA TYR A 24 5.52 -1.37 -12.58
C TYR A 24 4.30 -1.06 -13.47
N LEU A 25 4.50 -0.44 -14.63
CA LEU A 25 3.41 -0.11 -15.55
C LEU A 25 2.72 -1.33 -16.14
N LEU A 26 3.40 -2.48 -16.16
CA LEU A 26 2.92 -3.74 -16.72
C LEU A 26 2.38 -4.70 -15.66
N LYS A 27 2.47 -4.35 -14.37
CA LYS A 27 1.90 -5.15 -13.28
C LYS A 27 0.38 -5.18 -13.34
N SER A 28 -0.18 -6.30 -12.89
CA SER A 28 -1.63 -6.45 -12.71
C SER A 28 -2.17 -5.45 -11.67
N PRO A 29 -3.36 -4.85 -11.86
CA PRO A 29 -3.98 -3.98 -10.86
C PRO A 29 -4.71 -4.74 -9.74
N PHE A 30 -4.72 -6.08 -9.77
CA PHE A 30 -5.40 -6.91 -8.78
C PHE A 30 -4.56 -7.14 -7.50
N GLY A 31 -5.17 -7.78 -6.49
CA GLY A 31 -4.53 -8.10 -5.20
C GLY A 31 -3.20 -8.85 -5.36
N GLY A 32 -2.28 -8.64 -4.43
CA GLY A 32 -0.89 -9.10 -4.49
C GLY A 32 0.04 -8.33 -5.44
N GLU A 33 -0.49 -7.67 -6.48
CA GLU A 33 0.30 -7.03 -7.53
C GLU A 33 0.22 -5.49 -7.46
N GLY A 34 -0.98 -4.91 -7.52
CA GLY A 34 -1.23 -3.50 -7.22
C GLY A 34 -0.69 -2.47 -8.23
N TRP A 35 -0.43 -2.83 -9.49
CA TRP A 35 0.06 -1.92 -10.54
C TRP A 35 1.15 -0.94 -10.03
N ILE A 36 1.10 0.35 -10.37
CA ILE A 36 2.03 1.37 -9.85
C ILE A 36 1.79 1.74 -8.38
N VAL A 37 0.63 1.41 -7.80
CA VAL A 37 0.32 1.67 -6.38
C VAL A 37 1.22 0.84 -5.46
N SER A 38 1.81 -0.23 -5.99
CA SER A 38 2.71 -1.13 -5.26
C SER A 38 4.13 -0.63 -5.04
N VAL A 39 4.50 0.56 -5.51
CA VAL A 39 5.86 1.11 -5.29
C VAL A 39 6.17 1.23 -3.79
N ASP A 40 7.24 0.59 -3.35
CA ASP A 40 7.51 0.36 -1.92
C ASP A 40 8.82 0.94 -1.38
N ASP A 41 9.62 1.59 -2.23
CA ASP A 41 10.81 2.35 -1.81
C ASP A 41 10.93 3.74 -2.46
N LEU A 42 11.87 4.56 -1.96
CA LEU A 42 12.04 5.94 -2.43
C LEU A 42 12.97 6.02 -3.64
N GLU A 43 13.82 5.01 -3.82
CA GLU A 43 14.75 4.85 -4.93
C GLU A 43 14.00 4.71 -6.26
N ASP A 44 12.94 3.92 -6.27
CA ASP A 44 12.06 3.69 -7.41
C ASP A 44 11.14 4.89 -7.65
N ILE A 45 10.62 5.53 -6.59
CA ILE A 45 9.84 6.77 -6.73
C ILE A 45 10.68 7.84 -7.43
N ILE A 46 11.86 8.15 -6.91
CA ILE A 46 12.71 9.21 -7.50
C ILE A 46 13.22 8.77 -8.88
N GLY A 47 13.62 7.52 -9.04
CA GLY A 47 14.01 6.95 -10.33
C GLY A 47 12.94 7.12 -11.41
N GLY A 48 11.68 6.82 -11.07
CA GLY A 48 10.53 7.04 -11.94
C GLY A 48 10.34 8.51 -12.34
N HIS A 49 10.56 9.45 -11.42
CA HIS A 49 10.49 10.88 -11.72
C HIS A 49 11.64 11.37 -12.62
N VAL A 50 12.84 10.78 -12.51
CA VAL A 50 13.95 11.05 -13.45
C VAL A 50 13.58 10.63 -14.86
N TRP A 51 13.01 9.43 -15.02
CA TRP A 51 12.50 8.96 -16.32
C TRP A 51 11.38 9.85 -16.85
N LEU A 52 10.37 10.16 -16.02
CA LEU A 52 9.25 11.01 -16.41
C LEU A 52 9.71 12.41 -16.83
N GLY A 53 10.57 13.06 -16.04
CA GLY A 53 11.10 14.37 -16.35
C GLY A 53 11.85 14.39 -17.68
N SER A 54 12.68 13.38 -17.93
CA SER A 54 13.40 13.23 -19.20
C SER A 54 12.45 13.04 -20.39
N ILE A 55 11.44 12.18 -20.25
CA ILE A 55 10.42 11.92 -21.29
C ILE A 55 9.61 13.20 -21.58
N CYS A 56 9.18 13.94 -20.56
CA CYS A 56 8.42 15.16 -20.72
C CYS A 56 9.25 16.27 -21.42
N ILE A 57 10.54 16.42 -21.07
CA ILE A 57 11.42 17.41 -21.72
C ILE A 57 11.62 17.07 -23.19
N LEU A 58 12.01 15.83 -23.48
CA LEU A 58 12.25 15.38 -24.87
C LEU A 58 10.97 15.42 -25.70
N GLY A 59 9.85 14.98 -25.13
CA GLY A 59 8.53 15.05 -25.76
C GLY A 59 8.06 16.49 -26.01
N GLY A 60 8.31 17.41 -25.08
CA GLY A 60 8.00 18.83 -25.24
C GLY A 60 8.79 19.47 -26.38
N ILE A 61 10.11 19.26 -26.43
CA ILE A 61 10.97 19.73 -27.53
C ILE A 61 10.49 19.16 -28.87
N TRP A 62 10.19 17.86 -28.89
CA TRP A 62 9.64 17.19 -30.07
C TRP A 62 8.34 17.87 -30.56
N HIS A 63 7.38 18.14 -29.68
CA HIS A 63 6.11 18.78 -30.05
C HIS A 63 6.24 20.24 -30.46
N ILE A 64 7.30 20.96 -30.04
CA ILE A 64 7.62 22.32 -30.53
C ILE A 64 8.17 22.26 -31.96
N LEU A 65 9.08 21.32 -32.22
CA LEU A 65 9.83 21.25 -33.48
C LEU A 65 9.09 20.51 -34.61
N THR A 66 7.98 19.86 -34.29
CA THR A 66 7.21 19.06 -35.24
C THR A 66 5.78 19.57 -35.40
N LYS A 67 5.07 19.01 -36.38
CA LYS A 67 3.64 19.25 -36.61
C LYS A 67 2.90 17.92 -36.64
N PRO A 68 1.60 17.88 -36.33
CA PRO A 68 0.82 16.65 -36.37
C PRO A 68 0.93 15.91 -37.71
N PHE A 69 1.27 14.62 -37.63
CA PHE A 69 1.34 13.76 -38.80
C PHE A 69 -0.02 13.56 -39.47
N ALA A 70 -0.01 13.10 -40.72
CA ALA A 70 -1.23 12.96 -41.51
C ALA A 70 -2.26 12.00 -40.89
N TRP A 71 -1.81 10.92 -40.24
CA TRP A 71 -2.70 9.98 -39.56
C TRP A 71 -3.37 10.63 -38.34
N ALA A 72 -2.63 11.38 -37.52
CA ALA A 72 -3.15 12.05 -36.34
C ALA A 72 -4.20 13.10 -36.72
N ARG A 73 -3.93 13.87 -37.78
CA ARG A 73 -4.87 14.88 -38.32
C ARG A 73 -6.22 14.29 -38.74
N ARG A 74 -6.23 13.04 -39.22
CA ARG A 74 -7.45 12.35 -39.67
C ARG A 74 -8.19 11.60 -38.55
N ALA A 75 -7.52 11.31 -37.44
CA ALA A 75 -8.08 10.51 -36.34
C ALA A 75 -8.71 11.35 -35.22
N LEU A 76 -8.32 12.62 -35.08
CA LEU A 76 -8.70 13.47 -33.96
C LEU A 76 -9.52 14.69 -34.39
N VAL A 77 -10.22 15.30 -33.43
CA VAL A 77 -10.98 16.54 -33.61
C VAL A 77 -10.13 17.73 -33.16
N TRP A 78 -10.02 18.75 -34.00
CA TRP A 78 -9.15 19.92 -33.78
C TRP A 78 -9.96 21.15 -33.36
N SER A 79 -10.57 21.09 -32.18
CA SER A 79 -11.36 22.19 -31.59
C SER A 79 -11.01 22.38 -30.10
N GLY A 80 -11.25 23.57 -29.56
CA GLY A 80 -10.99 23.85 -28.14
C GLY A 80 -11.78 22.94 -27.19
N GLU A 81 -13.03 22.64 -27.53
CA GLU A 81 -13.88 21.71 -26.76
C GLU A 81 -13.34 20.27 -26.79
N ALA A 82 -12.82 19.81 -27.93
CA ALA A 82 -12.21 18.49 -28.03
C ALA A 82 -10.93 18.40 -27.18
N TYR A 83 -10.09 19.44 -27.17
CA TYR A 83 -8.90 19.46 -26.31
C TYR A 83 -9.24 19.43 -24.82
N LEU A 84 -10.29 20.16 -24.44
CA LEU A 84 -10.83 20.11 -23.08
C LEU A 84 -11.33 18.69 -22.75
N SER A 85 -12.07 18.04 -23.65
CA SER A 85 -12.62 16.70 -23.39
C SER A 85 -11.54 15.63 -23.23
N TYR A 86 -10.48 15.67 -24.04
CA TYR A 86 -9.32 14.77 -23.87
C TYR A 86 -8.64 14.97 -22.51
N SER A 87 -8.52 16.22 -22.08
CA SER A 87 -7.92 16.57 -20.79
C SER A 87 -8.78 16.13 -19.60
N LEU A 88 -10.12 16.27 -19.71
CA LEU A 88 -11.07 15.79 -18.71
C LEU A 88 -11.03 14.27 -18.57
N GLY A 89 -10.92 13.54 -19.69
CA GLY A 89 -10.72 12.09 -19.68
C GLY A 89 -9.45 11.69 -18.93
N ALA A 90 -8.32 12.37 -19.18
CA ALA A 90 -7.07 12.13 -18.46
C ALA A 90 -7.19 12.45 -16.95
N LEU A 91 -7.78 13.58 -16.59
CA LEU A 91 -8.00 13.99 -15.19
C LEU A 91 -8.90 13.01 -14.42
N SER A 92 -9.92 12.45 -15.07
CA SER A 92 -10.75 11.41 -14.46
C SER A 92 -9.92 10.19 -14.07
N VAL A 93 -9.04 9.72 -14.96
CA VAL A 93 -8.12 8.62 -14.67
C VAL A 93 -7.15 9.00 -13.55
N PHE A 94 -6.59 10.21 -13.55
CA PHE A 94 -5.73 10.69 -12.46
C PHE A 94 -6.44 10.63 -11.09
N GLY A 95 -7.71 11.02 -11.04
CA GLY A 95 -8.52 10.95 -9.82
C GLY A 95 -8.70 9.52 -9.31
N PHE A 96 -9.01 8.56 -10.20
CA PHE A 96 -9.13 7.15 -9.80
C PHE A 96 -7.81 6.56 -9.32
N ILE A 97 -6.70 6.90 -9.98
CA ILE A 97 -5.36 6.46 -9.57
C ILE A 97 -5.02 7.03 -8.18
N ALA A 98 -5.23 8.33 -7.98
CA ALA A 98 -4.98 8.98 -6.69
C ALA A 98 -5.82 8.38 -5.56
N CYS A 99 -7.09 8.05 -5.84
CA CYS A 99 -7.98 7.37 -4.89
C CYS A 99 -7.38 6.05 -4.40
N CYS A 100 -6.86 5.21 -5.31
CA CYS A 100 -6.21 3.96 -4.92
C CYS A 100 -4.87 4.19 -4.20
N PHE A 101 -4.08 5.16 -4.64
CA PHE A 101 -2.78 5.46 -4.02
C PHE A 101 -2.91 5.80 -2.55
N VAL A 102 -3.78 6.76 -2.21
CA VAL A 102 -3.96 7.19 -0.82
C VAL A 102 -4.60 6.10 0.05
N TRP A 103 -5.37 5.19 -0.56
CA TRP A 103 -6.03 4.12 0.18
C TRP A 103 -5.11 2.94 0.52
N PHE A 104 -4.09 2.68 -0.30
CA PHE A 104 -3.28 1.46 -0.19
C PHE A 104 -1.78 1.70 0.07
N ASN A 105 -1.18 2.75 -0.50
CA ASN A 105 0.27 2.91 -0.48
C ASN A 105 0.74 3.65 0.78
N ASN A 106 1.47 2.97 1.65
CA ASN A 106 2.05 3.56 2.88
C ASN A 106 3.51 4.02 2.73
N THR A 107 4.05 4.02 1.51
CA THR A 107 5.42 4.48 1.21
C THR A 107 5.43 5.97 0.88
N ALA A 108 4.62 6.38 -0.09
CA ALA A 108 4.42 7.78 -0.47
C ALA A 108 3.42 8.50 0.45
N TYR A 109 2.55 7.75 1.14
CA TYR A 109 1.66 8.26 2.19
C TYR A 109 1.99 7.58 3.52
N PRO A 110 3.06 8.00 4.22
CA PRO A 110 3.46 7.37 5.48
C PRO A 110 2.34 7.40 6.52
N SER A 111 2.04 6.25 7.10
CA SER A 111 0.97 6.11 8.09
C SER A 111 1.22 6.95 9.35
N GLU A 112 2.46 7.38 9.60
CA GLU A 112 2.80 8.35 10.64
C GLU A 112 2.19 9.74 10.43
N PHE A 113 1.89 10.13 9.18
CA PHE A 113 1.26 11.40 8.85
C PHE A 113 -0.22 11.26 8.49
N TYR A 114 -0.57 10.17 7.80
CA TYR A 114 -1.90 9.98 7.21
C TYR A 114 -2.80 9.02 8.02
N GLY A 115 -2.27 8.41 9.09
CA GLY A 115 -2.93 7.30 9.78
C GLY A 115 -2.80 5.99 9.01
N PRO A 116 -3.22 4.86 9.61
CA PRO A 116 -3.13 3.55 8.97
C PRO A 116 -4.09 3.43 7.79
N THR A 117 -3.67 2.68 6.76
CA THR A 117 -4.61 2.21 5.74
C THR A 117 -5.66 1.26 6.34
N GLY A 118 -6.77 1.02 5.62
CA GLY A 118 -7.77 0.02 6.03
C GLY A 118 -7.18 -1.39 6.26
N PRO A 119 -6.41 -1.93 5.29
CA PRO A 119 -5.67 -3.19 5.47
C PRO A 119 -4.72 -3.16 6.68
N GLU A 120 -4.02 -2.05 6.90
CA GLU A 120 -3.08 -1.88 8.01
C GLU A 120 -3.75 -1.92 9.38
N ALA A 121 -4.84 -1.17 9.56
CA ALA A 121 -5.60 -1.17 10.80
C ALA A 121 -6.19 -2.55 11.12
N SER A 122 -6.67 -3.28 10.09
CA SER A 122 -7.21 -4.63 10.26
C SER A 122 -6.14 -5.64 10.69
N GLN A 123 -4.96 -5.60 10.07
CA GLN A 123 -3.85 -6.48 10.45
C GLN A 123 -3.28 -6.10 11.83
N ALA A 124 -3.25 -4.79 12.17
CA ALA A 124 -2.86 -4.29 13.48
C ALA A 124 -3.79 -4.79 14.60
N GLN A 125 -5.10 -4.89 14.33
CA GLN A 125 -6.04 -5.52 15.27
C GLN A 125 -5.67 -6.99 15.51
N ALA A 126 -5.52 -7.79 14.45
CA ALA A 126 -5.18 -9.21 14.59
C ALA A 126 -3.87 -9.42 15.36
N PHE A 127 -2.85 -8.61 15.05
CA PHE A 127 -1.57 -8.64 15.76
C PHE A 127 -1.72 -8.30 17.25
N THR A 128 -2.49 -7.25 17.59
CA THR A 128 -2.69 -6.81 18.99
C THR A 128 -3.32 -7.92 19.84
N PHE A 129 -4.35 -8.60 19.33
CA PHE A 129 -4.99 -9.70 20.04
C PHE A 129 -4.13 -10.97 20.10
N LEU A 130 -3.34 -11.25 19.05
CA LEU A 130 -2.35 -12.33 19.07
C LEU A 130 -1.33 -12.12 20.18
N VAL A 131 -0.72 -10.93 20.27
CA VAL A 131 0.27 -10.58 21.31
C VAL A 131 -0.32 -10.75 22.70
N ARG A 132 -1.52 -10.19 22.92
CA ARG A 132 -2.21 -10.27 24.21
C ARG A 132 -2.45 -11.72 24.62
N ASP A 133 -3.02 -12.53 23.74
CA ASP A 133 -3.39 -13.91 24.08
C ASP A 133 -2.15 -14.80 24.24
N GLN A 134 -1.09 -14.54 23.47
CA GLN A 134 0.20 -15.21 23.67
C GLN A 134 0.78 -14.91 25.05
N ARG A 135 0.71 -13.65 25.52
CA ARG A 135 1.13 -13.26 26.88
C ARG A 135 0.29 -13.92 27.98
N LEU A 136 -0.98 -14.22 27.69
CA LEU A 136 -1.86 -14.99 28.57
C LEU A 136 -1.60 -16.51 28.50
N GLY A 137 -0.60 -16.96 27.74
CA GLY A 137 -0.21 -18.36 27.63
C GLY A 137 -0.89 -19.14 26.51
N ALA A 138 -1.59 -18.49 25.59
CA ALA A 138 -2.18 -19.16 24.44
C ALA A 138 -1.12 -19.58 23.40
N ASN A 139 -1.20 -20.82 22.93
CA ASN A 139 -0.40 -21.30 21.81
C ASN A 139 -1.00 -20.82 20.47
N VAL A 140 -0.66 -19.60 20.06
CA VAL A 140 -1.26 -18.94 18.88
C VAL A 140 -1.09 -19.70 17.56
N GLY A 141 -0.05 -20.53 17.43
CA GLY A 141 0.20 -21.36 16.24
C GLY A 141 -0.61 -22.66 16.17
N SER A 142 -1.27 -23.06 17.27
CA SER A 142 -2.10 -24.28 17.31
C SER A 142 -3.52 -24.01 17.83
N ALA A 143 -3.88 -22.74 18.03
CA ALA A 143 -5.20 -22.36 18.49
C ALA A 143 -6.20 -22.43 17.32
N GLN A 144 -7.08 -23.43 17.36
CA GLN A 144 -8.15 -23.58 16.39
C GLN A 144 -9.30 -22.61 16.72
N GLY A 145 -9.79 -21.91 15.70
CA GLY A 145 -10.97 -21.07 15.76
C GLY A 145 -12.26 -21.85 15.52
N PRO A 146 -13.43 -21.23 15.69
CA PRO A 146 -14.73 -21.91 15.60
C PRO A 146 -15.04 -22.55 14.23
N THR A 147 -14.44 -22.03 13.15
CA THR A 147 -14.64 -22.53 11.77
C THR A 147 -13.74 -23.72 11.43
N GLY A 148 -12.86 -24.12 12.34
CA GLY A 148 -11.83 -25.12 12.11
C GLY A 148 -10.51 -24.56 11.56
N LEU A 149 -10.49 -23.32 11.07
CA LEU A 149 -9.26 -22.59 10.71
C LEU A 149 -8.51 -22.12 11.97
N GLY A 150 -7.24 -21.74 11.82
CA GLY A 150 -6.49 -21.17 12.94
C GLY A 150 -7.03 -19.79 13.34
N LYS A 151 -7.18 -19.57 14.65
CA LYS A 151 -7.76 -18.34 15.22
C LYS A 151 -6.88 -17.11 14.95
N TYR A 152 -5.56 -17.26 15.10
CA TYR A 152 -4.60 -16.16 14.95
C TYR A 152 -3.77 -16.25 13.67
N LEU A 153 -3.40 -17.47 13.27
CA LEU A 153 -2.56 -17.73 12.11
C LEU A 153 -3.23 -18.79 11.22
N MET A 154 -3.15 -18.60 9.90
CA MET A 154 -3.61 -19.55 8.90
C MET A 154 -2.72 -19.47 7.65
N ARG A 155 -3.07 -20.19 6.58
CA ARG A 155 -2.36 -20.12 5.30
C ARG A 155 -3.13 -19.28 4.29
N SER A 156 -2.40 -18.51 3.48
CA SER A 156 -2.90 -17.93 2.24
C SER A 156 -3.25 -19.04 1.24
N PRO A 157 -3.92 -18.72 0.12
CA PRO A 157 -4.14 -19.66 -0.98
C PRO A 157 -2.85 -20.26 -1.57
N THR A 158 -1.72 -19.55 -1.45
CA THR A 158 -0.39 -19.95 -1.97
C THR A 158 0.52 -20.55 -0.89
N GLY A 159 0.08 -20.60 0.36
CA GLY A 159 0.71 -21.36 1.44
C GLY A 159 1.51 -20.54 2.46
N GLU A 160 1.67 -19.23 2.27
CA GLU A 160 2.30 -18.33 3.24
C GLU A 160 1.50 -18.28 4.55
N VAL A 161 2.20 -18.12 5.67
CA VAL A 161 1.57 -17.89 6.98
C VAL A 161 1.09 -16.45 7.08
N ILE A 162 -0.21 -16.28 7.35
CA ILE A 162 -0.91 -15.00 7.41
C ILE A 162 -1.74 -14.91 8.70
N PHE A 163 -2.23 -13.71 9.06
CA PHE A 163 -3.19 -13.60 10.16
C PHE A 163 -4.54 -14.24 9.80
N GLY A 164 -5.20 -14.81 10.82
CA GLY A 164 -6.51 -15.44 10.73
C GLY A 164 -7.68 -14.46 10.82
N GLY A 165 -8.90 -15.01 10.74
CA GLY A 165 -10.13 -14.22 10.78
C GLY A 165 -10.37 -13.43 9.49
N GLU A 166 -11.23 -12.41 9.55
CA GLU A 166 -11.61 -11.65 8.35
C GLU A 166 -10.46 -10.89 7.69
N THR A 167 -9.38 -10.62 8.44
CA THR A 167 -8.19 -9.96 7.91
C THR A 167 -7.38 -10.87 6.96
N MET A 168 -7.78 -12.14 6.78
CA MET A 168 -7.18 -13.02 5.76
C MET A 168 -7.17 -12.38 4.36
N ARG A 169 -8.11 -11.48 4.07
CA ARG A 169 -8.21 -10.74 2.80
C ARG A 169 -7.13 -9.66 2.62
N PHE A 170 -6.43 -9.29 3.69
CA PHE A 170 -5.43 -8.20 3.74
C PHE A 170 -4.01 -8.71 3.94
N TRP A 171 -3.76 -9.98 3.62
CA TRP A 171 -2.46 -10.62 3.80
C TRP A 171 -1.32 -10.05 2.94
N ASP A 172 -1.68 -9.31 1.88
CA ASP A 172 -0.75 -8.59 1.01
C ASP A 172 -0.14 -7.34 1.69
N LEU A 173 -0.64 -6.92 2.85
CA LEU A 173 -0.10 -5.77 3.57
C LEU A 173 1.39 -5.96 3.88
N ARG A 174 2.16 -4.91 3.57
CA ARG A 174 3.54 -4.73 4.00
C ARG A 174 3.60 -3.47 4.86
N ALA A 175 4.14 -3.57 6.07
CA ALA A 175 4.30 -2.41 6.94
C ALA A 175 5.60 -2.50 7.76
N PRO A 176 6.30 -1.38 8.02
CA PRO A 176 7.61 -1.39 8.69
C PRO A 176 7.56 -1.98 10.11
N TRP A 177 6.40 -1.90 10.77
CA TRP A 177 6.17 -2.50 12.08
C TRP A 177 5.90 -4.00 12.04
N LEU A 178 5.54 -4.58 10.89
CA LEU A 178 5.20 -5.99 10.75
C LEU A 178 6.29 -6.80 10.03
N GLU A 179 6.98 -6.21 9.05
CA GLU A 179 8.01 -6.87 8.25
C GLU A 179 9.13 -7.58 9.05
N PRO A 180 9.60 -7.06 10.20
CA PRO A 180 10.58 -7.79 11.02
C PRO A 180 10.11 -9.17 11.48
N LEU A 181 8.79 -9.42 11.53
CA LEU A 181 8.19 -10.69 11.95
C LEU A 181 7.90 -11.63 10.77
N ARG A 182 8.20 -11.20 9.53
CA ARG A 182 8.04 -11.99 8.31
C ARG A 182 9.34 -12.72 7.97
N GLY A 183 9.22 -13.99 7.62
CA GLY A 183 10.26 -14.83 7.05
C GLY A 183 9.94 -15.23 5.60
N PRO A 184 10.72 -16.17 5.01
CA PRO A 184 10.53 -16.60 3.63
C PRO A 184 9.15 -17.21 3.31
N ASN A 185 8.45 -17.73 4.33
CA ASN A 185 7.16 -18.40 4.20
C ASN A 185 6.00 -17.60 4.84
N GLY A 186 6.11 -16.27 4.90
CA GLY A 186 5.14 -15.41 5.59
C GLY A 186 5.51 -15.16 7.05
N LEU A 187 4.52 -15.00 7.94
CA LEU A 187 4.76 -14.72 9.36
C LEU A 187 5.52 -15.87 10.05
N ASP A 188 6.62 -15.54 10.73
CA ASP A 188 7.47 -16.52 11.39
C ASP A 188 7.03 -16.75 12.84
N LEU A 189 6.61 -17.98 13.15
CA LEU A 189 6.13 -18.35 14.49
C LEU A 189 7.22 -18.21 15.56
N SER A 190 8.49 -18.43 15.23
CA SER A 190 9.59 -18.27 16.19
C SER A 190 9.80 -16.79 16.56
N ARG A 191 9.72 -15.91 15.56
CA ARG A 191 9.80 -14.45 15.76
C ARG A 191 8.60 -13.91 16.51
N LEU A 192 7.38 -14.36 16.14
CA LEU A 192 6.17 -14.00 16.89
C LEU A 192 6.24 -14.40 18.36
N LYS A 193 6.93 -15.51 18.68
CA LYS A 193 7.11 -15.96 20.06
C LYS A 193 8.15 -15.17 20.85
N LYS A 194 9.20 -14.66 20.21
CA LYS A 194 10.41 -14.20 20.90
C LYS A 194 10.84 -12.76 20.60
N ASP A 195 10.45 -12.25 19.44
CA ASP A 195 11.08 -11.05 18.86
C ASP A 195 10.13 -9.86 18.74
N ILE A 196 8.88 -9.99 19.21
CA ILE A 196 7.93 -8.88 19.27
C ILE A 196 8.46 -7.79 20.20
N GLN A 197 8.52 -6.57 19.69
CA GLN A 197 9.03 -5.41 20.41
C GLN A 197 7.89 -4.55 20.96
N PRO A 198 8.06 -3.89 22.13
CA PRO A 198 7.04 -3.01 22.69
C PRO A 198 6.61 -1.86 21.76
N TRP A 199 7.49 -1.39 20.87
CA TRP A 199 7.13 -0.35 19.90
C TRP A 199 6.20 -0.87 18.79
N GLN A 200 6.30 -2.14 18.40
CA GLN A 200 5.37 -2.77 17.46
C GLN A 200 3.99 -2.91 18.10
N GLU A 201 3.93 -3.28 19.38
CA GLU A 201 2.68 -3.37 20.15
C GLU A 201 2.00 -2.01 20.31
N ARG A 202 2.76 -0.94 20.61
CA ARG A 202 2.20 0.41 20.66
C ARG A 202 1.68 0.86 19.30
N ARG A 203 2.46 0.63 18.25
CA ARG A 203 2.10 0.99 16.88
C ARG A 203 0.84 0.26 16.42
N SER A 204 0.73 -1.04 16.69
CA SER A 204 -0.47 -1.81 16.33
C SER A 204 -1.70 -1.39 17.15
N ALA A 205 -1.53 -1.10 18.44
CA ALA A 205 -2.61 -0.61 19.28
C ALA A 205 -3.11 0.76 18.81
N GLU A 206 -2.20 1.66 18.44
CA GLU A 206 -2.53 2.96 17.82
C GLU A 206 -3.29 2.76 16.50
N TYR A 207 -2.78 1.91 15.60
CA TYR A 207 -3.36 1.73 14.28
C TYR A 207 -4.71 1.01 14.30
N MET A 208 -4.92 0.06 15.22
CA MET A 208 -6.23 -0.57 15.34
C MET A 208 -7.30 0.40 15.87
N THR A 209 -6.93 1.39 16.70
CA THR A 209 -7.88 2.37 17.25
C THR A 209 -8.10 3.58 16.36
N HIS A 210 -7.22 3.80 15.37
CA HIS A 210 -7.34 4.84 14.35
C HIS A 210 -7.65 4.26 12.96
N ALA A 211 -8.40 3.15 12.92
CA ALA A 211 -8.89 2.60 11.67
C ALA A 211 -9.68 3.68 10.90
N PRO A 212 -9.57 3.77 9.56
CA PRO A 212 -10.16 4.85 8.77
C PRO A 212 -11.68 4.65 8.57
N LEU A 213 -12.42 4.62 9.68
CA LEU A 213 -13.88 4.54 9.73
C LEU A 213 -14.41 5.71 10.57
N GLY A 214 -15.46 6.34 10.05
CA GLY A 214 -16.17 7.38 10.77
C GLY A 214 -17.40 7.84 10.00
N SER A 215 -18.23 8.62 10.66
CA SER A 215 -19.44 9.19 10.08
C SER A 215 -19.17 10.50 9.32
N LEU A 216 -20.15 10.93 8.52
CA LEU A 216 -20.08 12.23 7.83
C LEU A 216 -19.93 13.42 8.78
N ASN A 217 -20.42 13.32 10.02
CA ASN A 217 -20.27 14.33 11.06
C ASN A 217 -19.02 14.13 11.94
N SER A 218 -18.04 13.36 11.46
CA SER A 218 -16.73 13.15 12.11
C SER A 218 -16.77 12.43 13.47
N VAL A 219 -17.71 11.49 13.63
CA VAL A 219 -17.69 10.55 14.76
C VAL A 219 -16.84 9.36 14.34
N GLY A 220 -15.73 9.13 15.05
CA GLY A 220 -14.80 8.05 14.74
C GLY A 220 -15.36 6.69 15.17
N GLY A 221 -15.00 5.64 14.44
CA GLY A 221 -15.38 4.26 14.76
C GLY A 221 -16.44 3.69 13.82
N VAL A 222 -17.09 2.62 14.28
CA VAL A 222 -18.09 1.90 13.49
C VAL A 222 -19.42 2.65 13.44
N ALA A 223 -20.31 2.27 12.53
CA ALA A 223 -21.60 2.96 12.33
C ALA A 223 -22.53 2.94 13.56
N THR A 224 -22.29 2.04 14.52
CA THR A 224 -23.04 1.91 15.78
C THR A 224 -22.31 2.54 16.97
N GLU A 225 -21.20 3.24 16.74
CA GLU A 225 -20.44 3.91 17.81
C GLU A 225 -21.20 5.14 18.32
N ILE A 226 -21.07 5.41 19.62
CA ILE A 226 -21.63 6.61 20.23
C ILE A 226 -20.73 7.82 19.98
N ASN A 227 -21.27 9.02 20.17
CA ASN A 227 -20.41 10.21 20.28
C ASN A 227 -19.60 10.10 21.58
N ALA A 228 -18.28 10.26 21.48
CA ALA A 228 -17.32 10.19 22.59
C ALA A 228 -16.28 11.31 22.49
#